data_AF-A0A353PJY1-F1
#
_entry.id   AF-A0A353PJY1-F1
#
_cell.length_a   1.000
_cell.length_b   1.000
_cell.length_c   1.000
_cell.angle_alpha   90.00
_cell.angle_beta   90.00
_cell.angle_gamma   90.00
#
_symmetry.space_group_name_H-M   'P 1'
#
loop_
_entity.id
_entity.type
_entity.pdbx_description
1 polymer ?
#
loop_
_entity_poly.entity_id
_entity_poly.type
_entity_poly.pdbx_seq_one_letter_code
_entity_poly.pdbx_strand_id
1 'polypeptide(L)' 'MKRIVALFLVLIAAFGLAACTPEEVTVDRLTVTPPTKVEYIVGDAFDPAGMVVTAINSDGTDMVLTATDYVLS' A
#
# COMPACT_ATOMS: atom_id res chain seq x y z
N MET A 1 -38.77 -5.11 -30.28
CA MET A 1 -37.36 -5.56 -30.35
C MET A 1 -36.34 -4.42 -30.32
N LYS A 2 -36.44 -3.37 -31.14
CA LYS A 2 -35.47 -2.25 -31.16
C LYS A 2 -35.26 -1.53 -29.80
N ARG A 3 -36.33 -1.30 -29.03
CA ARG A 3 -36.26 -0.64 -27.70
C ARG A 3 -35.65 -1.51 -26.60
N ILE A 4 -35.85 -2.83 -26.67
CA ILE A 4 -35.28 -3.80 -25.71
C ILE A 4 -33.79 -3.99 -25.99
N VAL A 5 -33.40 -4.09 -27.27
CA VAL A 5 -31.98 -4.14 -27.67
C VAL A 5 -31.25 -2.84 -27.27
N ALA A 6 -31.88 -1.67 -27.44
CA ALA A 6 -31.31 -0.40 -27.01
C ALA A 6 -31.13 -0.32 -25.47
N LEU A 7 -32.11 -0.76 -24.70
CA LEU A 7 -32.00 -0.85 -23.23
C LEU A 7 -30.90 -1.81 -22.78
N PHE A 8 -30.78 -2.97 -23.43
CA PHE A 8 -29.73 -3.94 -23.12
C PHE A 8 -28.33 -3.42 -23.46
N LEU A 9 -28.18 -2.70 -24.58
CA LEU A 9 -26.91 -2.11 -25.01
C LEU A 9 -26.48 -0.95 -24.08
N VAL A 10 -27.42 -0.14 -23.61
CA VAL A 10 -27.16 0.90 -22.58
C VAL A 10 -26.76 0.28 -21.25
N LEU A 11 -27.42 -0.82 -20.84
CA LEU A 11 -27.06 -1.55 -19.62
C LEU A 11 -25.65 -2.16 -19.71
N ILE A 12 -25.30 -2.77 -20.85
CA ILE A 12 -23.96 -3.32 -21.13
C ILE A 12 -22.90 -2.21 -21.16
N ALA A 13 -23.19 -1.07 -21.79
CA ALA A 13 -22.27 0.07 -21.81
C ALA A 13 -22.04 0.65 -20.41
N ALA A 14 -23.08 0.75 -19.58
CA ALA A 14 -22.96 1.20 -18.19
C ALA A 14 -22.19 0.19 -17.31
N PHE A 15 -22.43 -1.12 -17.49
CA PHE A 15 -21.69 -2.17 -16.78
C PHE A 15 -20.22 -2.27 -17.21
N GLY A 16 -19.93 -2.04 -18.49
CA GLY A 16 -18.57 -2.00 -19.02
C GLY A 16 -17.74 -0.86 -18.45
N LEU A 17 -18.35 0.29 -18.16
CA LEU A 17 -17.67 1.43 -17.52
C LEU A 17 -17.30 1.15 -16.05
N ALA A 18 -18.18 0.49 -15.29
CA ALA A 18 -17.92 0.22 -13.87
C ALA A 18 -16.73 -0.74 -13.64
N ALA A 19 -16.51 -1.68 -14.56
CA ALA A 19 -15.40 -2.64 -14.51
C ALA A 19 -14.01 -2.02 -14.73
N CYS A 20 -13.94 -0.77 -15.20
CA CYS A 20 -12.69 -0.07 -15.51
C CYS A 20 -12.39 1.05 -14.49
N THR A 21 -12.79 0.87 -13.23
CA THR A 21 -12.35 1.77 -12.15
C THR A 21 -11.06 1.20 -11.56
N PRO A 22 -9.91 1.90 -11.63
CA PRO A 22 -8.69 1.44 -10.99
C PRO A 22 -8.90 1.32 -9.48
N GLU A 23 -8.52 0.19 -8.91
CA GLU A 23 -8.55 -0.02 -7.47
C GLU A 23 -7.56 0.92 -6.79
N GLU A 24 -7.97 1.54 -5.69
CA GLU A 24 -7.11 2.43 -4.92
C GLU A 24 -5.99 1.61 -4.26
N VAL A 25 -4.75 2.02 -4.50
CA VAL A 25 -3.58 1.35 -3.91
C VAL A 25 -3.42 1.81 -2.47
N THR A 26 -3.45 0.86 -1.54
CA THR A 26 -3.29 1.11 -0.10
C THR A 26 -2.12 0.30 0.45
N VAL A 27 -1.59 0.68 1.61
CA VAL A 27 -0.53 -0.11 2.28
C VAL A 27 -1.15 -1.34 2.93
N ASP A 28 -0.72 -2.54 2.52
CA ASP A 28 -1.18 -3.83 3.05
C ASP A 28 -0.38 -4.26 4.28
N ARG A 29 0.96 -4.18 4.21
CA ARG A 29 1.85 -4.60 5.31
C ARG A 29 3.16 -3.84 5.34
N LEU A 30 3.85 -3.93 6.47
CA LEU A 30 5.23 -3.47 6.64
C LEU A 30 6.15 -4.66 6.88
N THR A 31 7.34 -4.62 6.29
CA THR A 31 8.46 -5.48 6.67
C THR A 31 9.55 -4.61 7.29
N VAL A 32 10.14 -5.10 8.39
CA VAL A 32 11.14 -4.35 9.15
C VAL A 32 12.38 -5.21 9.31
N THR A 33 13.50 -4.70 8.83
CA THR A 33 14.83 -5.19 9.17
C THR A 33 15.29 -4.44 10.43
N PRO A 34 15.71 -5.11 11.51
CA PRO A 34 16.06 -4.45 12.76
C PRO A 34 17.31 -3.55 12.61
N PRO A 35 17.50 -2.58 13.53
CA PRO A 35 18.73 -1.81 13.61
C PRO A 35 19.96 -2.71 13.82
N THR A 36 21.13 -2.18 13.50
CA THR A 36 22.40 -2.90 13.73
C THR A 36 22.71 -3.06 15.22
N LYS A 37 22.33 -2.08 16.04
CA LYS A 37 22.49 -2.14 17.50
C LYS A 37 21.26 -2.76 18.16
N VAL A 38 21.43 -3.95 18.72
CA VAL A 38 20.36 -4.73 19.39
C VAL A 38 20.58 -4.95 20.89
N GLU A 39 21.75 -4.60 21.40
CA GLU A 39 22.09 -4.67 22.82
C GLU A 39 22.39 -3.27 23.36
N TYR A 40 21.89 -2.98 24.56
CA TYR A 40 21.95 -1.66 25.18
C TYR A 40 22.33 -1.78 26.66
N ILE A 41 23.11 -0.82 27.14
CA ILE A 41 23.31 -0.60 28.57
C ILE A 41 22.34 0.46 29.08
N VAL A 42 22.06 0.45 30.37
CA VAL A 42 21.17 1.45 30.99
C VAL A 42 21.70 2.86 30.74
N GLY A 43 20.85 3.72 30.17
CA GLY A 43 21.18 5.11 29.83
C GLY A 43 21.50 5.34 28.35
N ASP A 44 21.71 4.29 27.55
CA ASP A 44 21.87 4.42 26.10
C ASP A 44 20.56 4.92 25.45
N ALA A 45 20.70 5.81 24.47
CA ALA A 45 19.62 6.17 23.56
C ALA A 45 19.43 5.10 22.48
N PHE A 46 18.20 4.96 21.98
CA PHE A 46 17.91 4.11 20.83
C PHE A 46 18.66 4.58 19.58
N ASP A 47 19.26 3.63 18.86
CA ASP A 47 19.98 3.89 17.62
C ASP A 47 19.29 3.17 16.45
N PRO A 48 18.54 3.88 15.57
CA PRO A 48 17.87 3.27 14.42
C PRO A 48 18.84 2.96 13.26
N ALA A 49 20.14 3.21 13.37
CA ALA A 49 21.08 2.97 12.29
C ALA A 49 21.03 1.52 11.78
N GLY A 50 20.94 1.38 10.45
CA GLY A 50 20.82 0.09 9.77
C GLY A 50 19.42 -0.52 9.75
N MET A 51 18.43 0.10 10.40
CA MET A 51 17.03 -0.30 10.28
C MET A 51 16.50 0.04 8.89
N VAL A 52 15.70 -0.86 8.32
CA VAL A 52 15.01 -0.64 7.04
C VAL A 52 13.55 -1.01 7.19
N VAL A 53 12.66 -0.09 6.83
CA VAL A 53 11.21 -0.30 6.82
C VAL A 53 10.75 -0.27 5.37
N THR A 54 10.05 -1.31 4.94
CA THR A 54 9.49 -1.41 3.59
C THR A 54 7.98 -1.56 3.68
N ALA A 55 7.26 -0.71 2.95
CA ALA A 55 5.82 -0.85 2.74
C ALA A 55 5.56 -1.76 1.54
N ILE A 56 4.64 -2.71 1.70
CA ILE A 56 4.11 -3.53 0.62
C ILE A 56 2.67 -3.09 0.41
N ASN A 57 2.36 -2.69 -0.82
CA ASN A 57 1.06 -2.14 -1.20
C ASN A 57 0.08 -3.26 -1.63
N SER A 58 -1.22 -2.94 -1.67
CA SER A 58 -2.29 -3.85 -2.06
C SER A 58 -2.17 -4.38 -3.50
N ASP A 59 -1.50 -3.64 -4.37
CA ASP A 59 -1.19 -4.04 -5.75
C ASP A 59 0.09 -4.90 -5.88
N GLY A 60 0.75 -5.19 -4.76
CA GLY A 60 1.97 -5.99 -4.69
C GLY A 60 3.27 -5.22 -4.95
N THR A 61 3.21 -3.91 -5.23
CA THR A 61 4.41 -3.08 -5.30
C THR A 61 5.00 -2.83 -3.92
N ASP A 62 6.30 -2.53 -3.85
CA ASP A 62 7.01 -2.23 -2.61
C ASP A 62 7.77 -0.90 -2.67
N MET A 63 7.94 -0.29 -1.49
CA MET A 63 8.69 0.95 -1.33
C MET A 63 9.42 0.98 0.01
N VAL A 64 10.73 1.25 -0.02
CA VAL A 64 11.50 1.54 1.19
C VAL A 64 11.08 2.92 1.71
N LEU A 65 10.65 2.95 2.97
CA LEU A 65 10.23 4.16 3.65
C LEU A 65 11.43 4.96 4.16
N THR A 66 11.29 6.28 4.15
CA THR A 66 12.24 7.22 4.70
C THR A 66 11.83 7.64 6.11
N ALA A 67 12.75 8.26 6.85
CA ALA A 67 12.49 8.69 8.23
C ALA A 67 11.38 9.74 8.38
N THR A 68 10.91 10.36 7.29
CA THR A 68 9.76 11.28 7.32
C THR A 68 8.42 10.58 7.18
N ASP A 69 8.42 9.31 6.77
CA ASP A 69 7.20 8.55 6.50
C ASP A 69 6.64 7.86 7.75
N TYR A 70 7.41 7.83 8.85
CA TYR A 70 7.02 7.21 10.11
C TYR A 70 7.68 7.89 11.31
N VAL A 71 7.16 7.60 12.51
CA VAL A 71 7.69 8.10 13.78
C VAL A 71 8.19 6.94 14.63
N LEU A 72 9.30 7.15 15.32
CA LEU A 72 9.84 6.25 16.32
C LEU A 72 9.50 6.81 17.71
N SER A 73 8.75 6.04 18.50
CA SER A 73 8.23 6.45 19.82
C SER A 73 8.63 5.48 20.92
#